data_AF-A0A1R4JCU6-F1
#
_entry.id   AF-A0A1R4JCU6-F1
#
_cell.length_a   1.000
_cell.length_b   1.000
_cell.length_c   1.000
_cell.angle_alpha   90.00
_cell.angle_beta   90.00
_cell.angle_gamma   90.00
#
_symmetry.space_group_name_H-M   'P 1'
#
loop_
_entity.id
_entity.type
_entity.pdbx_description
1 polymer ?
#
loop_
_entity_poly.entity_id
_entity_poly.type
_entity_poly.pdbx_seq_one_letter_code
_entity_poly.pdbx_strand_id
1 'polypeptide(L)'
;MVHRHLHDGIPQAHVAAEFRVSRPTVATWVARYKAQGEAGLQDRSSRPHRSPDRLDPVLVAQIHALRRERKWSARRIHHHLVSQGHRVCLRTVGRWLHRLGISRLRDLAPTGEDLRQRPQKITARGPGHMVHLDV
;
A
#
# COMPACT_ATOMS: atom_id res chain seq x y z
N MET A 1 -11.57 16.35 25.76
CA MET A 1 -10.65 17.45 25.39
C MET A 1 -11.40 18.73 24.95
N VAL A 2 -12.18 18.70 23.86
CA VAL A 2 -12.83 19.91 23.33
C VAL A 2 -13.89 20.48 24.28
N HIS A 3 -14.76 19.62 24.84
CA HIS A 3 -15.77 20.03 25.82
C HIS A 3 -15.16 20.69 27.08
N ARG A 4 -14.04 20.17 27.58
CA ARG A 4 -13.28 20.77 28.71
C ARG A 4 -12.88 22.21 28.46
N HIS A 5 -12.50 22.52 27.22
CA HIS A 5 -12.16 23.90 26.87
C HIS A 5 -13.40 24.76 26.62
N LEU A 6 -14.40 24.24 25.90
CA LEU A 6 -15.53 25.04 25.41
C LEU A 6 -16.69 25.19 26.40
N HIS A 7 -16.93 24.21 27.26
CA HIS A 7 -18.01 24.24 28.26
C HIS A 7 -17.48 24.52 29.66
N ASP A 8 -16.38 23.87 30.03
CA ASP A 8 -15.83 24.02 31.39
C ASP A 8 -14.89 25.25 31.50
N GLY A 9 -14.67 25.98 30.41
CA GLY A 9 -13.88 27.22 30.37
C GLY A 9 -12.37 27.04 30.62
N ILE A 10 -11.87 25.80 30.64
CA ILE A 10 -10.48 25.50 31.00
C ILE A 10 -9.54 25.98 29.87
N PRO A 11 -8.47 26.73 30.17
CA PRO A 11 -7.50 27.16 29.16
C PRO A 11 -6.87 25.98 28.40
N GLN A 12 -6.63 26.15 27.09
CA GLN A 12 -6.08 25.09 26.22
C GLN A 12 -4.75 24.51 26.72
N ALA A 13 -3.94 25.30 27.44
CA ALA A 13 -2.68 24.84 28.03
C ALA A 13 -2.89 23.78 29.12
N HIS A 14 -3.87 23.98 30.00
CA HIS A 14 -4.21 23.02 31.05
C HIS A 14 -4.84 21.75 30.45
N VAL A 15 -5.73 21.92 29.46
CA VAL A 15 -6.28 20.78 28.71
C VAL A 15 -5.17 19.99 28.01
N ALA A 16 -4.20 20.66 27.41
CA ALA A 16 -3.07 19.98 26.76
C ALA A 16 -2.25 19.14 27.76
N ALA A 17 -1.95 19.71 28.94
CA ALA A 17 -1.23 19.01 30.01
C ALA A 17 -2.02 17.81 30.56
N GLU A 18 -3.31 17.99 30.83
CA GLU A 18 -4.20 16.93 31.33
C GLU A 18 -4.26 15.74 30.35
N PHE A 19 -4.45 16.01 29.07
CA PHE A 19 -4.59 14.98 28.03
C PHE A 19 -3.23 14.52 27.46
N ARG A 20 -2.11 15.01 27.98
CA ARG A 20 -0.74 14.69 27.54
C ARG A 20 -0.50 14.87 26.04
N VAL A 21 -1.05 15.96 25.49
CA VAL A 21 -0.85 16.34 24.08
C VAL A 21 -0.23 17.73 23.99
N SER A 22 0.22 18.10 22.79
CA SER A 22 0.71 19.45 22.56
C SER A 22 -0.45 20.46 22.50
N ARG A 23 -0.22 21.71 22.92
CA ARG A 23 -1.20 22.82 22.79
C ARG A 23 -1.73 22.99 21.35
N PRO A 24 -0.90 22.92 20.28
CA PRO A 24 -1.39 22.97 18.89
C PRO A 24 -2.36 21.84 18.54
N THR A 25 -2.21 20.67 19.17
CA THR A 25 -3.18 19.57 19.01
C THR A 25 -4.53 20.02 19.53
N VAL A 26 -4.61 20.46 20.80
CA VAL A 26 -5.88 20.96 21.38
C VAL A 26 -6.51 22.05 20.50
N ALA A 27 -5.71 23.03 20.05
CA ALA A 27 -6.18 24.09 19.16
C ALA A 27 -6.76 23.54 17.84
N THR A 28 -6.11 22.57 17.22
CA THR A 28 -6.59 21.91 16.00
C THR A 28 -7.93 21.21 16.22
N TRP A 29 -8.06 20.45 17.31
CA TRP A 29 -9.30 19.73 17.64
C TRP A 29 -10.45 20.69 17.95
N VAL A 30 -10.19 21.76 18.71
CA VAL A 30 -11.18 22.82 18.99
C VAL A 30 -11.61 23.54 17.70
N ALA A 31 -10.67 23.89 16.82
CA ALA A 31 -10.98 24.54 15.55
C ALA A 31 -11.84 23.64 14.65
N ARG A 32 -11.52 22.33 14.58
CA ARG A 32 -12.33 21.36 13.82
C ARG A 32 -13.73 21.22 14.40
N TYR A 33 -13.87 21.13 15.72
CA TYR A 33 -15.17 21.07 16.38
C TYR A 33 -16.02 22.31 16.11
N LYS A 34 -15.44 23.52 16.20
CA LYS A 34 -16.16 24.76 15.90
C LYS A 34 -16.66 24.81 14.45
N ALA A 35 -15.90 24.24 13.51
CA ALA A 35 -16.24 24.25 12.09
C ALA A 35 -17.23 23.15 11.69
N GLN A 36 -17.21 21.99 12.34
CA GLN A 36 -17.88 20.78 11.85
C GLN A 36 -18.63 20.00 12.95
N GLY A 37 -18.67 20.51 14.18
CA GLY A 37 -19.20 19.81 15.34
C GLY A 37 -18.46 18.49 15.60
N GLU A 38 -19.21 17.49 16.05
CA GLU A 38 -18.69 16.16 16.37
C GLU A 38 -18.05 15.46 15.15
N ALA A 39 -18.56 15.71 13.94
CA ALA A 39 -17.99 15.17 12.70
C ALA A 39 -16.54 15.62 12.48
N GLY A 40 -16.16 16.80 12.98
CA GLY A 40 -14.79 17.31 12.92
C GLY A 40 -13.77 16.54 13.77
N LEU A 41 -14.26 15.72 14.71
CA LEU A 41 -13.44 14.90 15.63
C LEU A 41 -13.17 13.49 15.09
N GLN A 42 -13.80 13.11 13.98
CA GLN A 42 -13.50 11.83 13.35
C GLN A 42 -12.06 11.80 12.82
N ASP A 43 -11.46 10.61 12.87
CA ASP A 43 -10.10 10.40 12.37
C ASP A 43 -10.04 10.76 10.88
N ARG A 44 -9.20 11.75 10.57
CA ARG A 44 -8.88 12.10 9.20
C ARG A 44 -7.71 11.26 8.73
N SER A 45 -7.79 10.81 7.49
CA SER A 45 -6.67 10.13 6.84
C SER A 45 -5.41 11.01 6.88
N SER A 46 -4.34 10.51 7.50
CA SER A 46 -3.00 11.12 7.44
C SER A 46 -2.32 10.94 6.08
N ARG A 47 -2.99 10.34 5.10
CA ARG A 47 -2.44 10.19 3.74
C ARG A 47 -2.22 11.56 3.11
N PRO A 48 -1.07 11.79 2.50
CA PRO A 48 -0.79 13.06 1.83
C PRO A 48 -1.80 13.30 0.71
N HIS A 49 -2.30 14.54 0.59
CA HIS A 49 -3.21 14.94 -0.48
C HIS A 49 -2.59 14.73 -1.87
N ARG A 50 -1.27 14.91 -1.99
CA ARG A 50 -0.51 14.71 -3.23
C ARG A 50 0.66 13.76 -2.98
N SER A 51 0.86 12.83 -3.90
CA SER A 51 2.05 11.97 -3.95
C SER A 51 2.76 12.27 -5.28
N PRO A 52 3.83 13.07 -5.29
CA PRO A 52 4.51 13.48 -6.52
C PRO A 52 5.08 12.29 -7.32
N ASP A 53 5.45 11.20 -6.63
CA ASP A 53 5.92 9.96 -7.26
C ASP A 53 4.77 9.03 -7.69
N ARG A 54 3.54 9.56 -7.79
CA ARG A 54 2.43 8.79 -8.35
C ARG A 54 2.72 8.57 -9.82
N LEU A 55 2.94 7.31 -10.18
CA LEU A 55 3.15 6.88 -11.54
C LEU A 55 2.03 7.41 -12.45
N ASP A 56 2.42 7.88 -13.64
CA ASP A 56 1.50 8.34 -14.67
C ASP A 56 0.41 7.28 -14.94
N PRO A 57 -0.89 7.65 -14.91
CA PRO A 57 -1.98 6.74 -15.25
C PRO A 57 -1.79 5.98 -16.57
N VAL A 58 -1.18 6.60 -17.58
CA VAL A 58 -0.89 5.96 -18.87
C VAL A 58 0.10 4.81 -18.69
N LEU A 59 1.15 5.04 -17.90
CA LEU A 59 2.14 4.01 -17.60
C LEU A 59 1.55 2.88 -16.74
N VAL A 60 0.62 3.20 -15.83
CA VAL A 60 -0.14 2.19 -15.07
C VAL A 60 -1.00 1.34 -16.01
N ALA A 61 -1.67 1.95 -16.98
CA ALA A 61 -2.46 1.23 -17.97
C ALA A 61 -1.57 0.31 -18.83
N GLN A 62 -0.38 0.75 -19.21
CA GLN A 62 0.60 -0.07 -19.93
C GLN A 62 1.08 -1.26 -19.08
N ILE A 63 1.38 -1.06 -17.79
CA ILE A 63 1.70 -2.16 -16.85
C ILE A 63 0.56 -3.18 -16.80
N HIS A 64 -0.69 -2.72 -16.73
CA HIS A 64 -1.87 -3.57 -16.72
C HIS A 64 -2.00 -4.39 -18.01
N ALA A 65 -1.88 -3.75 -19.18
CA ALA A 65 -1.98 -4.39 -20.49
C ALA A 65 -0.89 -5.46 -20.68
N LEU A 66 0.38 -5.12 -20.43
CA LEU A 66 1.50 -6.06 -20.53
C LEU A 66 1.31 -7.27 -19.61
N ARG A 67 0.71 -7.08 -18.43
CA ARG A 67 0.38 -8.19 -17.53
C ARG A 67 -0.76 -9.04 -18.08
N ARG A 68 -1.88 -8.44 -18.49
CA ARG A 68 -3.09 -9.18 -18.87
C ARG A 68 -2.93 -9.91 -20.20
N GLU A 69 -2.38 -9.22 -21.20
CA GLU A 69 -2.31 -9.69 -22.59
C GLU A 69 -1.07 -10.54 -22.86
N ARG A 70 0.07 -10.18 -22.26
CA ARG A 70 1.35 -10.86 -22.51
C ARG A 70 1.78 -11.77 -21.36
N LYS A 71 1.07 -11.74 -20.23
CA LYS A 71 1.38 -12.52 -19.01
C LYS A 71 2.81 -12.29 -18.49
N TRP A 72 3.37 -11.12 -18.76
CA TRP A 72 4.75 -10.84 -18.37
C TRP A 72 4.92 -10.70 -16.86
N SER A 73 6.08 -11.13 -16.36
CA SER A 73 6.47 -10.93 -14.97
C SER A 73 6.75 -9.46 -14.67
N ALA A 74 6.66 -9.05 -13.40
CA ALA A 74 7.00 -7.70 -12.99
C ALA A 74 8.41 -7.28 -13.45
N ARG A 75 9.36 -8.22 -13.41
CA ARG A 75 10.74 -8.01 -13.87
C ARG A 75 10.81 -7.77 -15.37
N ARG A 76 10.12 -8.58 -16.18
CA ARG A 76 10.08 -8.40 -17.64
C ARG A 76 9.39 -7.10 -18.03
N ILE A 77 8.26 -6.77 -17.39
CA ILE A 77 7.57 -5.49 -17.58
C ILE A 77 8.51 -4.32 -17.25
N HIS A 78 9.19 -4.37 -16.09
CA HIS A 78 10.13 -3.33 -15.70
C HIS A 78 11.26 -3.13 -16.73
N HIS A 79 11.92 -4.21 -17.17
CA HIS A 79 12.96 -4.11 -18.20
C HIS A 79 12.44 -3.51 -19.51
N HIS A 80 11.24 -3.91 -19.93
CA HIS A 80 10.61 -3.34 -21.13
C HIS A 80 10.36 -1.83 -20.99
N LEU A 81 9.76 -1.39 -19.88
CA LEU A 81 9.50 0.03 -19.64
C LEU A 81 10.78 0.86 -19.55
N VAL A 82 11.84 0.33 -18.92
CA VAL A 82 13.15 0.98 -18.88
C VAL A 82 13.75 1.08 -20.28
N SER A 83 13.63 0.04 -21.11
CA SER A 83 14.10 0.06 -22.50
C SER A 83 13.37 1.11 -23.38
N GLN A 84 12.16 1.51 -22.98
CA GLN A 84 11.39 2.58 -23.61
C GLN A 84 11.70 3.98 -23.03
N GLY A 85 12.67 4.09 -22.12
CA GLY A 85 13.09 5.36 -21.50
C GLY A 85 12.32 5.74 -20.24
N HIS A 86 11.39 4.90 -19.74
CA HIS A 86 10.68 5.20 -18.50
C HIS A 86 11.56 5.01 -17.27
N ARG A 87 11.57 6.02 -16.39
CA ARG A 87 12.25 5.95 -15.08
C ARG A 87 11.31 5.35 -14.03
N VAL A 88 11.21 4.04 -13.98
CA VAL A 88 10.40 3.31 -12.99
C VAL A 88 11.21 2.19 -12.35
N CYS A 89 11.11 2.02 -11.04
CA CYS A 89 11.77 0.90 -10.35
C CYS A 89 10.90 -0.35 -10.36
N LEU A 90 11.55 -1.54 -10.31
CA LEU A 90 10.86 -2.82 -10.26
C LEU A 90 9.82 -2.92 -9.13
N ARG A 91 10.15 -2.38 -7.95
CA ARG A 91 9.24 -2.39 -6.79
C ARG A 91 7.96 -1.60 -7.06
N THR A 92 8.02 -0.52 -7.82
CA THR A 92 6.85 0.27 -8.21
C THR A 92 5.96 -0.51 -9.16
N VAL A 93 6.53 -1.21 -10.15
CA VAL A 93 5.78 -2.10 -11.04
C VAL A 93 5.08 -3.19 -10.23
N GLY A 94 5.81 -3.90 -9.35
CA GLY A 94 5.23 -4.93 -8.49
C GLY A 94 4.12 -4.42 -7.56
N ARG A 95 4.31 -3.23 -6.96
CA ARG A 95 3.29 -2.58 -6.11
C ARG A 95 2.03 -2.24 -6.89
N TRP A 96 2.16 -1.75 -8.13
CA TRP A 96 0.99 -1.48 -8.98
C TRP A 96 0.28 -2.75 -9.40
N LEU A 97 1.00 -3.81 -9.77
CA LEU A 97 0.38 -5.11 -10.04
C LEU A 97 -0.40 -5.65 -8.84
N HIS A 98 0.14 -5.49 -7.62
CA HIS A 98 -0.55 -5.85 -6.39
C HIS A 98 -1.81 -4.99 -6.16
N ARG A 99 -1.71 -3.66 -6.33
CA ARG A 99 -2.85 -2.74 -6.20
C ARG A 99 -3.96 -3.03 -7.21
N LEU A 100 -3.59 -3.44 -8.42
CA LEU A 100 -4.50 -3.87 -9.48
C LEU A 100 -5.04 -5.30 -9.29
N GLY A 101 -4.57 -6.03 -8.27
CA GLY A 101 -5.04 -7.39 -7.95
C GLY A 101 -4.53 -8.49 -8.89
N ILE A 102 -3.49 -8.22 -9.69
CA ILE A 102 -2.98 -9.10 -10.76
C ILE A 102 -1.55 -9.56 -10.54
N SER A 103 -1.14 -9.68 -9.28
CA SER A 103 0.23 -10.06 -8.88
C SER A 103 0.42 -11.55 -8.63
N ARG A 104 -0.61 -12.39 -8.78
CA ARG A 104 -0.56 -13.81 -8.40
C ARG A 104 -0.06 -14.69 -9.56
N LEU A 105 0.24 -15.96 -9.24
CA LEU A 105 0.75 -16.92 -10.22
C LEU A 105 -0.26 -17.21 -11.35
N ARG A 106 -1.55 -17.34 -11.03
CA ARG A 106 -2.62 -17.45 -12.04
C ARG A 106 -2.65 -16.29 -13.05
N ASP A 107 -2.15 -15.11 -12.65
CA ASP A 107 -2.09 -13.94 -13.54
C ASP A 107 -0.88 -13.98 -14.47
N LEU A 108 0.09 -14.88 -14.22
CA LEU A 108 1.24 -15.21 -15.06
C LEU A 108 0.99 -16.43 -15.95
N ALA A 109 0.08 -17.31 -15.56
CA ALA A 109 -0.20 -18.52 -16.31
C ALA A 109 -0.70 -18.15 -17.73
N PRO A 110 -0.09 -18.70 -18.80
CA PRO A 110 -0.52 -18.44 -20.19
C PRO A 110 -2.02 -18.67 -20.41
N THR A 111 -2.54 -19.75 -19.81
CA THR A 111 -3.94 -20.18 -19.87
C THR A 111 -4.77 -19.68 -18.68
N GLY A 112 -4.16 -19.04 -17.67
CA GLY A 112 -4.83 -18.62 -16.44
C GLY A 112 -5.04 -19.73 -15.40
N GLU A 113 -4.53 -20.92 -15.65
CA GLU A 113 -4.60 -22.05 -14.73
C GLU A 113 -3.77 -21.82 -13.46
N ASP A 114 -4.17 -22.47 -12.36
CA ASP A 114 -3.33 -22.48 -11.16
C ASP A 114 -2.18 -23.47 -11.38
N LEU A 115 -1.00 -22.94 -11.70
CA LEU A 115 0.23 -23.71 -11.88
C LEU A 115 0.74 -24.32 -10.56
N ARG A 116 0.08 -24.07 -9.42
CA ARG A 116 0.44 -24.72 -8.15
C ARG A 116 0.04 -26.18 -8.20
N GLN A 117 1.04 -27.05 -8.23
CA GLN A 117 0.81 -28.47 -7.97
C GLN A 117 0.29 -28.65 -6.53
N ARG A 118 -0.65 -29.59 -6.36
CA ARG A 118 -1.08 -29.98 -5.01
C ARG A 118 0.16 -30.47 -4.24
N PRO A 119 0.31 -30.11 -2.95
CA PRO A 119 1.40 -30.60 -2.13
C PRO A 119 1.46 -32.13 -2.22
N GLN A 120 2.60 -32.66 -2.65
CA GLN A 120 2.86 -34.09 -2.69
C GLN A 120 3.84 -34.45 -1.59
N LYS A 121 3.74 -35.68 -1.07
CA LYS A 121 4.71 -36.20 -0.11
C LYS A 121 6.04 -36.39 -0.82
N ILE A 122 7.03 -35.59 -0.46
CA ILE A 122 8.38 -35.73 -1.01
C ILE A 122 9.03 -36.96 -0.36
N THR A 123 9.38 -37.96 -1.17
CA THR A 123 9.88 -39.26 -0.68
C THR A 123 11.30 -39.50 -1.18
N ALA A 124 12.29 -39.45 -0.27
CA ALA A 124 13.65 -39.88 -0.56
C ALA A 124 13.75 -41.41 -0.49
N ARG A 125 14.46 -42.01 -1.45
CA ARG A 125 14.69 -43.46 -1.58
C ARG A 125 16.12 -43.89 -1.23
N GLY A 126 17.00 -42.94 -0.93
CA GLY A 126 18.40 -43.22 -0.59
C GLY A 126 19.17 -41.92 -0.30
N PRO A 127 20.41 -42.03 0.22
CA PRO A 127 21.29 -40.89 0.46
C PRO A 127 21.51 -40.09 -0.84
N GLY A 128 21.39 -38.76 -0.77
CA GLY A 128 21.55 -37.86 -1.92
C GLY A 128 20.37 -37.80 -2.90
N HIS A 129 19.32 -38.61 -2.73
CA HIS A 129 18.15 -38.62 -3.62
C HIS A 129 17.34 -37.32 -3.54
N MET A 130 17.43 -36.57 -2.44
CA MET A 130 16.78 -35.26 -2.33
C MET A 130 17.71 -34.27 -1.65
N VAL A 131 17.79 -33.07 -2.21
CA VAL A 131 18.49 -31.92 -1.65
C VAL A 131 17.47 -30.83 -1.38
N HIS A 132 17.42 -30.36 -0.14
CA HIS A 132 16.66 -29.16 0.21
C HIS A 132 17.56 -27.94 0.03
N LEU A 133 17.09 -26.94 -0.69
CA LEU A 133 17.78 -25.67 -0.85
C LEU A 133 16.96 -24.61 -0.11
N ASP A 134 17.50 -24.15 1.01
CA ASP A 134 17.01 -22.94 1.69
C ASP A 134 17.62 -21.70 1.00
N VAL A 135 16.78 -20.71 0.69
CA VAL A 135 17.17 -19.45 0.02
C VAL A 135 16.67 -18.26 0.83
#